data_AF-A0A8B6CBE3-F1
#
_entry.id   AF-A0A8B6CBE3-F1
#
_cell.length_a   1.000
_cell.length_b   1.000
_cell.length_c   1.000
_cell.angle_alpha   90.00
_cell.angle_beta   90.00
_cell.angle_gamma   90.00
#
_symmetry.space_group_name_H-M   'P 1'
#
loop_
_entity.id
_entity.type
_entity.pdbx_description
1 polymer ?
#
loop_
_entity_poly.entity_id
_entity_poly.type
_entity_poly.pdbx_seq_one_letter_code
_entity_poly.pdbx_strand_id
1 'polypeptide(L)'
;MGLPSPIVNPEILYKKIFINNEWVDSVSGKTFPVTNPSTGEVIVNVQEGDKADVDLAVIAAKEAFKHDSEWRTMDASVRGELLYKLAYLIERDAVYIASLETLDNGKPFKDSYGIDVPYTVKCLRYFAGWSDKIQGKTIPMDGEFFCYTRHEPVGICGQIIPWNFPLLMMAWKIGPALCCGNVIVLKPAEQTPLTALYTAQLAKEAGFPPGVLNVVPGYGPTAGGAISNHPDVDKVAFTGSTEVDQDQFNKIIDLIESGKQEGAVLECGGKRQGNNGYFIEPTVFSNVDEDMRIGKEEIFGPVQTLIKFKTMDEVIKRANNTTYGLAAAIFTRDINKVMTYTSRVRAGTIWVNCYNVLRTTCPFGGFKKSGIGRELGEYGLHQYSEVKTVIINAPNAPVEKPAIEDETIESVTDTSKKIYKSVIDCVPAKPENTETPDQGIIDNPKNPYVSTSGVVISMPSQNIDNVGDNQQINEDTGNSGKSEATCSDETSCSKDGPGNEQGIQDVDVTTKM
;
A
#
# COMPACT_ATOMS: atom_id res chain seq x y z
N MET A 1 -10.62 23.15 11.84
CA MET A 1 -9.63 24.14 11.38
C MET A 1 -9.61 24.12 9.86
N GLY A 2 -9.51 25.28 9.20
CA GLY A 2 -9.38 25.35 7.74
C GLY A 2 -8.05 24.80 7.24
N LEU A 3 -7.95 24.54 5.93
CA LEU A 3 -6.70 24.14 5.28
C LEU A 3 -5.68 25.29 5.43
N PRO A 4 -4.46 25.05 5.95
CA PRO A 4 -3.43 26.09 6.02
C PRO A 4 -2.97 26.49 4.61
N SER A 5 -2.38 27.68 4.49
CA SER A 5 -1.78 28.12 3.23
C SER A 5 -0.49 27.36 2.92
N PRO A 6 -0.25 26.92 1.67
CA PRO A 6 1.02 26.33 1.27
C PRO A 6 2.16 27.36 1.33
N ILE A 7 3.37 26.88 1.58
CA ILE A 7 4.59 27.63 1.31
C ILE A 7 4.89 27.42 -0.18
N VAL A 8 4.69 28.45 -1.01
CA VAL A 8 4.79 28.29 -2.47
C VAL A 8 6.21 27.94 -2.93
N ASN A 9 7.21 28.54 -2.28
CA ASN A 9 8.64 28.29 -2.56
C ASN A 9 9.33 27.90 -1.24
N PRO A 10 9.12 26.66 -0.75
CA PRO A 10 9.76 26.21 0.48
C PRO A 10 11.29 26.17 0.27
N GLU A 11 12.05 26.62 1.27
CA GLU A 11 13.51 26.51 1.24
C GLU A 11 13.92 25.04 1.22
N ILE A 12 14.82 24.66 0.31
CA ILE A 12 15.33 23.30 0.21
C ILE A 12 16.53 23.13 1.16
N LEU A 13 16.25 22.55 2.33
CA LEU A 13 17.21 22.44 3.42
C LEU A 13 18.20 21.28 3.23
N TYR A 14 17.76 20.18 2.62
CA TYR A 14 18.55 18.95 2.50
C TYR A 14 18.60 18.47 1.05
N LYS A 15 19.83 18.30 0.54
CA LYS A 15 20.13 17.96 -0.86
C LYS A 15 21.34 17.03 -1.02
N LYS A 16 21.80 16.45 0.09
CA LYS A 16 22.99 15.59 0.18
C LYS A 16 22.58 14.14 0.43
N ILE A 17 23.53 13.22 0.37
CA ILE A 17 23.33 11.84 0.82
C ILE A 17 23.34 11.83 2.35
N PHE A 18 22.48 11.01 2.96
CA PHE A 18 22.38 10.87 4.42
C PHE A 18 22.91 9.51 4.84
N ILE A 19 24.09 9.47 5.46
CA ILE A 19 24.72 8.23 5.93
C ILE A 19 25.21 8.44 7.35
N ASN A 20 24.93 7.49 8.23
CA ASN A 20 25.41 7.53 9.61
C ASN A 20 25.01 8.81 10.38
N ASN A 21 23.77 9.28 10.14
CA ASN A 21 23.26 10.56 10.63
C ASN A 21 24.00 11.81 10.11
N GLU A 22 24.85 11.71 9.11
CA GLU A 22 25.62 12.84 8.56
C GLU A 22 25.28 13.09 7.09
N TRP A 23 25.40 14.37 6.69
CA TRP A 23 25.16 14.82 5.33
C TRP A 23 26.46 14.82 4.53
N VAL A 24 26.56 13.92 3.55
CA VAL A 24 27.78 13.71 2.75
C VAL A 24 27.54 14.00 1.27
N ASP A 25 28.58 14.49 0.59
CA ASP A 25 28.56 14.61 -0.87
C ASP A 25 28.78 13.23 -1.50
N SER A 26 28.32 13.04 -2.74
CA SER A 26 28.55 11.79 -3.46
C SER A 26 30.05 11.55 -3.65
N VAL A 27 30.49 10.30 -3.60
CA VAL A 27 31.89 9.92 -3.84
C VAL A 27 32.34 10.40 -5.23
N SER A 28 31.43 10.41 -6.20
CA SER A 28 31.70 10.90 -7.56
C SER A 28 31.77 12.43 -7.66
N GLY A 29 31.25 13.15 -6.67
CA GLY A 29 31.03 14.60 -6.71
C GLY A 29 29.91 15.04 -7.66
N LYS A 30 29.20 14.10 -8.31
CA LYS A 30 28.09 14.39 -9.22
C LYS A 30 26.82 14.75 -8.47
N THR A 31 25.99 15.50 -9.16
CA THR A 31 24.64 15.86 -8.75
C THR A 31 23.68 15.71 -9.91
N PHE A 32 22.40 15.45 -9.64
CA PHE A 32 21.34 15.44 -10.64
C PHE A 32 20.26 16.49 -10.35
N PRO A 33 19.61 17.04 -11.38
CA PRO A 33 18.55 18.02 -11.20
C PRO A 33 17.25 17.37 -10.75
N VAL A 34 16.58 18.01 -9.80
CA VAL A 34 15.22 17.72 -9.39
C VAL A 34 14.32 18.80 -9.96
N THR A 35 13.26 18.43 -10.68
CA THR A 35 12.43 19.37 -11.47
C THR A 35 11.00 19.43 -10.94
N ASN A 36 10.42 20.63 -10.89
CA ASN A 36 9.01 20.80 -10.57
C ASN A 36 8.16 20.40 -11.79
N PRO A 37 7.33 19.33 -11.71
CA PRO A 37 6.56 18.85 -12.86
C PRO A 37 5.44 19.82 -13.30
N SER A 38 5.07 20.79 -12.45
CA SER A 38 4.07 21.81 -12.77
C SER A 38 4.62 22.92 -13.66
N THR A 39 5.92 23.20 -13.59
CA THR A 39 6.56 24.28 -14.36
C THR A 39 7.57 23.77 -15.38
N GLY A 40 8.17 22.60 -15.14
CA GLY A 40 9.32 22.06 -15.87
C GLY A 40 10.66 22.65 -15.42
N GLU A 41 10.66 23.51 -14.41
CA GLU A 41 11.87 24.19 -13.92
C GLU A 41 12.63 23.33 -12.90
N VAL A 42 13.96 23.48 -12.87
CA VAL A 42 14.80 22.84 -11.86
C VAL A 42 14.57 23.50 -10.50
N ILE A 43 14.20 22.71 -9.49
CA ILE A 43 14.07 23.12 -8.09
C ILE A 43 15.46 23.25 -7.47
N VAL A 44 16.26 22.18 -7.56
CA VAL A 44 17.58 22.07 -6.93
C VAL A 44 18.40 20.95 -7.61
N ASN A 45 19.73 20.95 -7.41
CA ASN A 45 20.56 19.78 -7.69
C ASN A 45 20.81 18.99 -6.40
N VAL A 46 20.59 17.68 -6.44
CA VAL A 46 20.80 16.74 -5.33
C VAL A 46 22.02 15.87 -5.61
N GLN A 47 22.76 15.49 -4.57
CA GLN A 47 23.91 14.57 -4.70
C GLN A 47 23.49 13.24 -5.36
N GLU A 48 24.23 12.84 -6.39
CA GLU A 48 23.95 11.63 -7.17
C GLU A 48 24.68 10.45 -6.56
N GLY A 49 23.98 9.70 -5.72
CA GLY A 49 24.47 8.45 -5.17
C GLY A 49 24.63 7.39 -6.27
N ASP A 50 25.74 6.67 -6.19
CA ASP A 50 26.06 5.53 -7.04
C ASP A 50 26.47 4.33 -6.15
N LYS A 51 26.96 3.26 -6.76
CA LYS A 51 27.39 2.05 -6.06
C LYS A 51 28.34 2.35 -4.89
N ALA A 52 29.31 3.25 -5.06
CA ALA A 52 30.27 3.58 -4.01
C ALA A 52 29.59 4.19 -2.77
N ASP A 53 28.57 5.02 -2.95
CA ASP A 53 27.80 5.63 -1.86
C ASP A 53 26.88 4.60 -1.18
N VAL A 54 26.30 3.70 -1.97
CA VAL A 54 25.54 2.55 -1.44
C VAL A 54 26.43 1.65 -0.59
N ASP A 55 27.65 1.34 -1.05
CA ASP A 55 28.61 0.54 -0.30
C ASP A 55 28.92 1.21 1.08
N LEU A 56 29.10 2.53 1.11
CA LEU A 56 29.29 3.30 2.36
C LEU A 56 28.05 3.27 3.28
N ALA A 57 26.86 3.39 2.71
CA ALA A 57 25.60 3.30 3.46
C ALA A 57 25.41 1.90 4.07
N VAL A 58 25.75 0.84 3.32
CA VAL A 58 25.69 -0.54 3.81
C VAL A 58 26.71 -0.78 4.91
N ILE A 59 27.92 -0.23 4.82
CA ILE A 59 28.92 -0.29 5.91
C ILE A 59 28.36 0.35 7.19
N ALA A 60 27.75 1.54 7.09
CA ALA A 60 27.15 2.21 8.23
C ALA A 60 25.98 1.40 8.83
N ALA A 61 25.11 0.85 7.97
CA ALA A 61 24.01 -0.02 8.40
C ALA A 61 24.53 -1.27 9.11
N LYS A 62 25.58 -1.91 8.58
CA LYS A 62 26.22 -3.10 9.15
C LYS A 62 26.79 -2.81 10.54
N GLU A 63 27.41 -1.65 10.73
CA GLU A 63 27.89 -1.20 12.04
C GLU A 63 26.73 -1.03 13.02
N ALA A 64 25.66 -0.35 12.61
CA ALA A 64 24.46 -0.14 13.41
C ALA A 64 23.73 -1.45 13.75
N PHE A 65 23.91 -2.52 12.97
CA PHE A 65 23.25 -3.82 13.17
C PHE A 65 24.09 -4.86 13.94
N LYS A 66 25.33 -4.53 14.35
CA LYS A 66 26.16 -5.42 15.18
C LYS A 66 25.44 -5.83 16.46
N HIS A 67 25.68 -7.06 16.91
CA HIS A 67 24.92 -7.69 18.01
C HIS A 67 24.84 -6.86 19.29
N ASP A 68 25.92 -6.17 19.63
CA ASP A 68 26.13 -5.33 20.82
C ASP A 68 25.94 -3.83 20.53
N SER A 69 25.46 -3.45 19.35
CA SER A 69 25.18 -2.06 19.01
C SER A 69 24.01 -1.52 19.83
N GLU A 70 23.99 -0.18 19.99
CA GLU A 70 22.89 0.54 20.63
C GLU A 70 21.53 0.09 20.07
N TRP A 71 21.40 -0.01 18.74
CA TRP A 71 20.15 -0.39 18.09
C TRP A 71 19.72 -1.83 18.37
N ARG A 72 20.67 -2.77 18.45
CA ARG A 72 20.37 -4.19 18.67
C ARG A 72 20.09 -4.53 20.13
N THR A 73 20.69 -3.81 21.05
CA THR A 73 20.45 -3.98 22.50
C THR A 73 19.31 -3.11 23.03
N MET A 74 18.82 -2.15 22.24
CA MET A 74 17.69 -1.30 22.61
C MET A 74 16.41 -2.12 22.83
N ASP A 75 15.69 -1.77 23.90
CA ASP A 75 14.39 -2.34 24.19
C ASP A 75 13.42 -2.15 23.02
N ALA A 76 12.63 -3.18 22.76
CA ALA A 76 11.66 -3.17 21.68
C ALA A 76 10.63 -2.05 21.80
N SER A 77 10.25 -1.68 23.02
CA SER A 77 9.37 -0.54 23.31
C SER A 77 10.00 0.80 22.95
N VAL A 78 11.31 0.99 23.20
CA VAL A 78 12.04 2.22 22.90
C VAL A 78 12.14 2.45 21.38
N ARG A 79 12.27 1.38 20.58
CA ARG A 79 12.12 1.50 19.10
C ARG A 79 10.76 2.05 18.71
N GLY A 80 9.70 1.65 19.41
CA GLY A 80 8.36 2.20 19.25
C GLY A 80 8.28 3.68 19.62
N GLU A 81 8.92 4.10 20.72
CA GLU A 81 8.98 5.51 21.12
C GLU A 81 9.67 6.39 20.06
N LEU A 82 10.76 5.91 19.46
CA LEU A 82 11.45 6.61 18.37
C LEU A 82 10.54 6.79 17.13
N LEU A 83 9.78 5.75 16.75
CA LEU A 83 8.80 5.85 15.67
C LEU A 83 7.66 6.80 15.99
N TYR A 84 7.15 6.80 17.24
CA TYR A 84 6.16 7.78 17.68
C TYR A 84 6.70 9.21 17.62
N LYS A 85 7.95 9.42 18.04
CA LYS A 85 8.60 10.73 17.99
C LYS A 85 8.81 11.19 16.56
N LEU A 86 9.24 10.32 15.64
CA LEU A 86 9.33 10.66 14.22
C LEU A 86 7.97 11.05 13.65
N ALA A 87 6.90 10.32 13.98
CA ALA A 87 5.55 10.65 13.55
C ALA A 87 5.11 12.03 14.08
N TYR A 88 5.45 12.36 15.33
CA TYR A 88 5.19 13.68 15.91
C TYR A 88 5.97 14.79 15.18
N LEU A 89 7.24 14.58 14.86
CA LEU A 89 8.05 15.57 14.14
C LEU A 89 7.53 15.83 12.72
N ILE A 90 7.08 14.79 12.02
CA ILE A 90 6.42 14.94 10.72
C ILE A 90 5.11 15.73 10.86
N GLU A 91 4.32 15.48 11.90
CA GLU A 91 3.08 16.22 12.17
C GLU A 91 3.36 17.69 12.55
N ARG A 92 4.44 17.96 13.29
CA ARG A 92 4.91 19.32 13.60
C ARG A 92 5.22 20.10 12.32
N ASP A 93 5.92 19.47 11.39
CA ASP A 93 6.41 20.12 10.16
C ASP A 93 5.46 19.92 8.96
N ALA A 94 4.20 19.52 9.22
CA ALA A 94 3.23 19.08 8.22
C ALA A 94 3.03 20.08 7.06
N VAL A 95 2.97 21.38 7.36
CA VAL A 95 2.80 22.42 6.32
C VAL A 95 4.01 22.49 5.40
N TYR A 96 5.22 22.45 5.96
CA TYR A 96 6.46 22.47 5.18
C TYR A 96 6.59 21.20 4.34
N ILE A 97 6.40 20.02 4.95
CA ILE A 97 6.52 18.73 4.26
C ILE A 97 5.49 18.63 3.14
N ALA A 98 4.23 18.99 3.37
CA ALA A 98 3.20 18.97 2.33
C ALA A 98 3.48 19.97 1.20
N SER A 99 4.09 21.12 1.51
CA SER A 99 4.51 22.09 0.49
C SER A 99 5.68 21.57 -0.34
N LEU A 100 6.65 20.92 0.31
CA LEU A 100 7.80 20.29 -0.35
C LEU A 100 7.36 19.12 -1.23
N GLU A 101 6.47 18.25 -0.74
CA GLU A 101 5.88 17.15 -1.51
C GLU A 101 5.16 17.68 -2.74
N THR A 102 4.36 18.75 -2.59
CA THR A 102 3.65 19.40 -3.70
C THR A 102 4.59 19.98 -4.74
N LEU A 103 5.66 20.65 -4.30
CA LEU A 103 6.65 21.25 -5.20
C LEU A 103 7.39 20.19 -6.02
N ASP A 104 7.80 19.10 -5.36
CA ASP A 104 8.66 18.05 -5.91
C ASP A 104 7.86 17.07 -6.79
N ASN A 105 6.66 16.68 -6.35
CA ASN A 105 5.84 15.67 -7.02
C ASN A 105 4.73 16.25 -7.92
N GLY A 106 4.23 17.46 -7.65
CA GLY A 106 3.12 18.09 -8.39
C GLY A 106 1.72 17.77 -7.88
N LYS A 107 1.57 16.93 -6.84
CA LYS A 107 0.28 16.68 -6.19
C LYS A 107 -0.33 17.95 -5.60
N PRO A 108 -1.66 18.15 -5.66
CA PRO A 108 -2.29 19.29 -5.02
C PRO A 108 -1.95 19.38 -3.52
N PHE A 109 -1.61 20.58 -3.04
CA PHE A 109 -1.24 20.78 -1.63
C PHE A 109 -2.29 20.27 -0.65
N LYS A 110 -3.58 20.41 -1.00
CA LYS A 110 -4.69 19.89 -0.19
C LYS A 110 -4.58 18.38 0.02
N ASP A 111 -4.12 17.64 -0.98
CA ASP A 111 -3.96 16.18 -0.90
C ASP A 111 -2.68 15.83 -0.15
N SER A 112 -1.57 16.52 -0.43
CA SER A 112 -0.32 16.33 0.32
C SER A 112 -0.50 16.58 1.82
N TYR A 113 -1.22 17.64 2.19
CA TYR A 113 -1.50 17.98 3.59
C TYR A 113 -2.64 17.16 4.21
N GLY A 114 -3.71 16.90 3.46
CA GLY A 114 -4.93 16.26 3.97
C GLY A 114 -4.91 14.73 3.90
N ILE A 115 -4.04 14.15 3.08
CA ILE A 115 -3.97 12.71 2.83
C ILE A 115 -2.56 12.19 3.15
N ASP A 116 -1.53 12.62 2.43
CA ASP A 116 -0.21 11.99 2.50
C ASP A 116 0.44 12.14 3.88
N VAL A 117 0.52 13.35 4.42
CA VAL A 117 1.09 13.58 5.76
C VAL A 117 0.30 12.82 6.83
N PRO A 118 -1.04 12.93 6.94
CA PRO A 118 -1.81 12.17 7.93
C PRO A 118 -1.67 10.66 7.82
N TYR A 119 -1.63 10.10 6.60
CA TYR A 119 -1.47 8.66 6.41
C TYR A 119 -0.05 8.19 6.71
N THR A 120 0.96 9.02 6.45
CA THR A 120 2.36 8.80 6.86
C THR A 120 2.46 8.74 8.38
N VAL A 121 1.92 9.73 9.08
CA VAL A 121 1.89 9.79 10.56
C VAL A 121 1.14 8.59 11.13
N LYS A 122 -0.03 8.24 10.60
CA LYS A 122 -0.79 7.06 11.03
C LYS A 122 -0.01 5.77 10.79
N CYS A 123 0.72 5.67 9.67
CA CYS A 123 1.53 4.50 9.36
C CYS A 123 2.64 4.28 10.39
N LEU A 124 3.40 5.34 10.68
CA LEU A 124 4.47 5.28 11.68
C LEU A 124 3.92 4.99 13.08
N ARG A 125 2.82 5.64 13.49
CA ARG A 125 2.16 5.38 14.79
C ARG A 125 1.67 3.94 14.93
N TYR A 126 1.12 3.36 13.87
CA TYR A 126 0.66 1.97 13.88
C TYR A 126 1.82 0.99 14.11
N PHE A 127 2.92 1.14 13.36
CA PHE A 127 4.09 0.27 13.52
C PHE A 127 4.88 0.56 14.79
N ALA A 128 4.86 1.80 15.30
CA ALA A 128 5.38 2.10 16.63
C ALA A 128 4.75 1.19 17.69
N GLY A 129 3.43 1.04 17.66
CA GLY A 129 2.68 0.18 18.58
C GLY A 129 2.93 -1.32 18.44
N TRP A 130 3.51 -1.78 17.32
CA TRP A 130 3.88 -3.18 17.10
C TRP A 130 5.27 -3.56 17.63
N SER A 131 6.13 -2.58 17.91
CA SER A 131 7.56 -2.80 18.12
C SER A 131 7.87 -3.81 19.24
N ASP A 132 7.07 -3.84 20.30
CA ASP A 132 7.17 -4.74 21.45
C ASP A 132 6.13 -5.90 21.43
N LYS A 133 5.43 -6.09 20.31
CA LYS A 133 4.37 -7.10 20.13
C LYS A 133 4.70 -8.13 19.05
N ILE A 134 5.90 -8.07 18.49
CA ILE A 134 6.40 -9.10 17.58
C ILE A 134 6.82 -10.31 18.42
N GLN A 135 6.01 -11.37 18.36
CA GLN A 135 6.15 -12.55 19.20
C GLN A 135 6.57 -13.78 18.40
N GLY A 136 7.40 -14.62 19.01
CA GLY A 136 7.60 -16.00 18.58
C GLY A 136 6.50 -16.92 19.07
N LYS A 137 6.74 -18.24 18.97
CA LYS A 137 5.81 -19.28 19.40
C LYS A 137 6.51 -20.29 20.28
N THR A 138 5.77 -20.91 21.19
CA THR A 138 6.13 -22.21 21.79
C THR A 138 5.44 -23.30 20.98
N ILE A 139 6.19 -24.35 20.63
CA ILE A 139 5.71 -25.40 19.72
C ILE A 139 5.68 -26.74 20.50
N PRO A 140 4.52 -27.42 20.59
CA PRO A 140 4.41 -28.74 21.19
C PRO A 140 4.95 -29.80 20.21
N MET A 141 6.27 -29.84 20.07
CA MET A 141 6.97 -30.80 19.23
C MET A 141 6.93 -32.19 19.85
N ASP A 142 6.84 -33.23 19.03
CA ASP A 142 6.94 -34.62 19.49
C ASP A 142 8.29 -34.90 20.20
N GLY A 143 8.24 -35.73 21.24
CA GLY A 143 9.42 -36.11 22.02
C GLY A 143 9.73 -35.18 23.20
N GLU A 144 10.86 -35.41 23.86
CA GLU A 144 11.28 -34.69 25.07
C GLU A 144 12.05 -33.41 24.71
N PHE A 145 11.41 -32.50 23.97
CA PHE A 145 12.03 -31.27 23.52
C PHE A 145 11.22 -30.03 23.92
N PHE A 146 11.91 -28.98 24.34
CA PHE A 146 11.34 -27.65 24.40
C PHE A 146 11.67 -26.92 23.10
N CYS A 147 10.62 -26.61 22.31
CA CYS A 147 10.75 -25.92 21.04
C CYS A 147 10.09 -24.54 21.11
N TYR A 148 10.82 -23.52 20.67
CA TYR A 148 10.27 -22.18 20.51
C TYR A 148 10.89 -21.47 19.30
N THR A 149 10.21 -20.43 18.80
CA THR A 149 10.73 -19.56 17.75
C THR A 149 11.11 -18.19 18.29
N ARG A 150 12.13 -17.59 17.66
CA ARG A 150 12.47 -16.17 17.78
C ARG A 150 12.20 -15.52 16.44
N HIS A 151 11.54 -14.37 16.44
CA HIS A 151 11.38 -13.52 15.26
C HIS A 151 12.43 -12.42 15.37
N GLU A 152 13.55 -12.60 14.69
CA GLU A 152 14.67 -11.66 14.70
C GLU A 152 14.53 -10.68 13.53
N PRO A 153 15.07 -9.44 13.58
CA PRO A 153 15.16 -8.60 12.39
C PRO A 153 15.93 -9.33 11.28
N VAL A 154 15.48 -9.20 10.04
CA VAL A 154 16.14 -9.80 8.87
C VAL A 154 17.56 -9.25 8.66
N GLY A 155 17.81 -7.97 8.96
CA GLY A 155 19.12 -7.36 8.84
C GLY A 155 19.11 -6.03 8.08
N ILE A 156 19.99 -5.90 7.09
CA ILE A 156 20.12 -4.73 6.24
C ILE A 156 19.04 -4.77 5.17
N CYS A 157 18.09 -3.85 5.26
CA CYS A 157 16.98 -3.71 4.33
C CYS A 157 17.29 -2.63 3.28
N GLY A 158 17.55 -3.06 2.04
CA GLY A 158 17.53 -2.20 0.87
C GLY A 158 16.10 -1.83 0.49
N GLN A 159 15.77 -0.54 0.48
CA GLN A 159 14.40 -0.09 0.22
C GLN A 159 14.40 0.90 -0.94
N ILE A 160 13.62 0.61 -1.99
CA ILE A 160 13.54 1.45 -3.19
C ILE A 160 12.08 1.88 -3.36
N ILE A 161 11.83 3.19 -3.32
CA ILE A 161 10.49 3.77 -3.34
C ILE A 161 10.22 4.54 -4.65
N PRO A 162 8.95 4.55 -5.12
CA PRO A 162 8.54 5.27 -6.32
C PRO A 162 8.28 6.74 -6.02
N TRP A 163 7.98 7.50 -7.07
CA TRP A 163 7.73 8.94 -6.99
C TRP A 163 6.25 9.30 -6.79
N ASN A 164 5.30 8.39 -6.93
CA ASN A 164 3.85 8.73 -6.97
C ASN A 164 3.27 9.08 -5.60
N PHE A 165 3.83 8.53 -4.52
CA PHE A 165 3.53 8.88 -3.13
C PHE A 165 4.82 8.86 -2.29
N PRO A 166 5.78 9.79 -2.53
CA PRO A 166 7.13 9.71 -1.98
C PRO A 166 7.17 9.55 -0.46
N LEU A 167 6.54 10.46 0.27
CA LEU A 167 6.52 10.47 1.73
C LEU A 167 5.81 9.23 2.29
N LEU A 168 4.65 8.89 1.72
CA LEU A 168 3.83 7.78 2.20
C LEU A 168 4.51 6.42 1.95
N MET A 169 5.11 6.23 0.77
CA MET A 169 5.84 5.00 0.43
C MET A 169 7.10 4.85 1.29
N MET A 170 7.77 5.95 1.64
CA MET A 170 8.84 5.89 2.64
C MET A 170 8.30 5.34 3.97
N ALA A 171 7.20 5.89 4.51
CA ALA A 171 6.64 5.42 5.78
C ALA A 171 6.16 3.96 5.74
N TRP A 172 5.61 3.49 4.61
CA TRP A 172 5.20 2.10 4.43
C TRP A 172 6.36 1.12 4.50
N LYS A 173 7.57 1.58 4.14
CA LYS A 173 8.78 0.75 4.16
C LYS A 173 9.56 0.88 5.47
N ILE A 174 9.85 2.10 5.92
CA ILE A 174 10.66 2.30 7.13
C ILE A 174 9.90 1.93 8.39
N GLY A 175 8.57 2.15 8.44
CA GLY A 175 7.73 1.86 9.60
C GLY A 175 7.87 0.40 10.08
N PRO A 176 7.50 -0.59 9.28
CA PRO A 176 7.61 -2.00 9.67
C PRO A 176 9.08 -2.46 9.81
N ALA A 177 10.00 -1.95 8.99
CA ALA A 177 11.40 -2.35 9.07
C ALA A 177 12.06 -1.92 10.39
N LEU A 178 11.89 -0.66 10.80
CA LEU A 178 12.43 -0.12 12.06
C LEU A 178 11.72 -0.74 13.27
N CYS A 179 10.40 -0.95 13.18
CA CYS A 179 9.61 -1.65 14.20
C CYS A 179 10.21 -3.03 14.54
N CYS A 180 10.53 -3.82 13.51
CA CYS A 180 11.17 -5.13 13.66
C CYS A 180 12.65 -5.06 14.10
N GLY A 181 13.27 -3.88 14.13
CA GLY A 181 14.67 -3.68 14.53
C GLY A 181 15.69 -3.84 13.40
N ASN A 182 15.28 -3.68 12.14
CA ASN A 182 16.19 -3.68 11.00
C ASN A 182 16.94 -2.36 10.86
N VAL A 183 17.95 -2.35 10.00
CA VAL A 183 18.65 -1.14 9.54
C VAL A 183 18.40 -0.96 8.04
N ILE A 184 18.45 0.27 7.54
CA ILE A 184 17.89 0.60 6.23
C ILE A 184 18.91 1.35 5.37
N VAL A 185 18.96 0.94 4.09
CA VAL A 185 19.53 1.73 2.99
C VAL A 185 18.39 2.04 2.03
N LEU A 186 17.87 3.27 2.10
CA LEU A 186 16.73 3.74 1.33
C LEU A 186 17.22 4.51 0.09
N LYS A 187 16.64 4.19 -1.07
CA LYS A 187 16.78 4.97 -2.30
C LYS A 187 15.42 5.57 -2.71
N PRO A 188 15.22 6.88 -2.54
CA PRO A 188 14.04 7.57 -3.04
C PRO A 188 14.13 7.74 -4.55
N ALA A 189 13.00 7.72 -5.26
CA ALA A 189 12.96 8.02 -6.69
C ALA A 189 13.66 9.35 -7.02
N GLU A 190 14.41 9.36 -8.11
CA GLU A 190 15.19 10.50 -8.62
C GLU A 190 14.30 11.70 -8.94
N GLN A 191 13.04 11.48 -9.30
CA GLN A 191 12.08 12.56 -9.54
C GLN A 191 11.67 13.28 -8.25
N THR A 192 11.67 12.60 -7.11
CA THR A 192 11.08 13.12 -5.86
C THR A 192 11.87 12.76 -4.60
N PRO A 193 13.15 13.17 -4.47
CA PRO A 193 13.98 12.80 -3.33
C PRO A 193 13.75 13.67 -2.09
N LEU A 194 13.15 14.86 -2.22
CA LEU A 194 13.34 15.94 -1.25
C LEU A 194 12.68 15.65 0.11
N THR A 195 11.46 15.10 0.13
CA THR A 195 10.77 14.77 1.39
C THR A 195 11.37 13.56 2.10
N ALA A 196 11.98 12.63 1.37
CA ALA A 196 12.73 11.53 1.97
C ALA A 196 14.00 12.04 2.70
N LEU A 197 14.72 12.98 2.09
CA LEU A 197 15.89 13.62 2.72
C LEU A 197 15.47 14.43 3.96
N TYR A 198 14.38 15.19 3.88
CA TYR A 198 13.85 15.91 5.05
C TYR A 198 13.46 14.95 6.19
N THR A 199 12.80 13.84 5.86
CA THR A 199 12.43 12.81 6.85
C THR A 199 13.67 12.16 7.49
N ALA A 200 14.77 12.01 6.76
CA ALA A 200 16.04 11.51 7.32
C ALA A 200 16.59 12.45 8.40
N GLN A 201 16.49 13.77 8.21
CA GLN A 201 16.82 14.72 9.27
C GLN A 201 15.91 14.55 10.49
N LEU A 202 14.60 14.39 10.28
CA LEU A 202 13.67 14.19 11.39
C LEU A 202 13.94 12.89 12.14
N ALA A 203 14.46 11.84 11.48
CA ALA A 203 14.93 10.64 12.14
C ALA A 203 16.16 10.91 13.03
N LYS A 204 17.12 11.74 12.57
CA LYS A 204 18.22 12.21 13.42
C LYS A 204 17.70 12.97 14.65
N GLU A 205 16.74 13.88 14.46
CA GLU A 205 16.14 14.66 15.56
C GLU A 205 15.31 13.78 16.52
N ALA A 206 14.65 12.74 15.99
CA ALA A 206 13.96 11.75 16.80
C ALA A 206 14.94 10.99 17.71
N GLY A 207 16.20 10.85 17.30
CA GLY A 207 17.25 10.18 18.07
C GLY A 207 17.48 8.73 17.63
N PHE A 208 17.16 8.39 16.37
CA PHE A 208 17.58 7.10 15.83
C PHE A 208 19.11 7.01 15.83
N PRO A 209 19.70 5.88 16.27
CA PRO A 209 21.15 5.72 16.27
C PRO A 209 21.76 5.89 14.87
N PRO A 210 22.99 6.43 14.77
CA PRO A 210 23.68 6.56 13.50
C PRO A 210 23.73 5.23 12.73
N GLY A 211 23.42 5.28 11.44
CA GLY A 211 23.48 4.12 10.53
C GLY A 211 22.20 3.29 10.49
N VAL A 212 21.23 3.53 11.39
CA VAL A 212 19.95 2.82 11.38
C VAL A 212 19.11 3.17 10.15
N LEU A 213 19.10 4.44 9.74
CA LEU A 213 18.48 4.91 8.50
C LEU A 213 19.53 5.64 7.67
N ASN A 214 19.79 5.14 6.46
CA ASN A 214 20.64 5.80 5.47
C ASN A 214 19.81 6.06 4.22
N VAL A 215 19.95 7.23 3.61
CA VAL A 215 19.18 7.66 2.43
C VAL A 215 20.16 8.07 1.33
N VAL A 216 20.13 7.34 0.21
CA VAL A 216 21.02 7.51 -0.94
C VAL A 216 20.17 7.89 -2.15
N PRO A 217 19.90 9.19 -2.40
CA PRO A 217 19.27 9.64 -3.64
C PRO A 217 20.17 9.31 -4.83
N GLY A 218 19.59 8.92 -5.96
CA GLY A 218 20.33 8.52 -7.16
C GLY A 218 19.38 7.92 -8.19
N TYR A 219 19.92 7.37 -9.29
CA TYR A 219 19.10 6.78 -10.34
C TYR A 219 18.76 5.31 -10.06
N GLY A 220 17.70 4.81 -10.69
CA GLY A 220 17.31 3.39 -10.65
C GLY A 220 18.47 2.44 -11.03
N PRO A 221 19.07 2.55 -12.23
CA PRO A 221 20.12 1.65 -12.68
C PRO A 221 21.43 1.70 -11.86
N THR A 222 21.73 2.84 -11.23
CA THR A 222 22.95 3.04 -10.42
C THR A 222 22.71 2.67 -8.96
N ALA A 223 22.17 3.58 -8.15
CA ALA A 223 21.94 3.36 -6.72
C ALA A 223 20.93 2.21 -6.46
N GLY A 224 19.81 2.17 -7.20
CA GLY A 224 18.83 1.10 -7.05
C GLY A 224 19.37 -0.28 -7.46
N GLY A 225 20.12 -0.33 -8.56
CA GLY A 225 20.82 -1.53 -9.03
C GLY A 225 21.89 -1.99 -8.04
N ALA A 226 22.65 -1.06 -7.47
CA ALA A 226 23.65 -1.34 -6.45
C ALA A 226 23.01 -1.95 -5.19
N ILE A 227 21.95 -1.35 -4.66
CA ILE A 227 21.22 -1.90 -3.49
C ILE A 227 20.71 -3.31 -3.78
N SER A 228 20.09 -3.51 -4.95
CA SER A 228 19.45 -4.78 -5.30
C SER A 228 20.44 -5.94 -5.46
N ASN A 229 21.69 -5.64 -5.80
CA ASN A 229 22.75 -6.62 -6.05
C ASN A 229 23.82 -6.64 -4.95
N HIS A 230 23.66 -5.87 -3.87
CA HIS A 230 24.69 -5.76 -2.84
C HIS A 230 24.75 -7.04 -1.99
N PRO A 231 25.93 -7.68 -1.83
CA PRO A 231 26.04 -8.99 -1.15
C PRO A 231 25.73 -8.96 0.35
N ASP A 232 25.88 -7.80 1.00
CA ASP A 232 25.53 -7.60 2.42
C ASP A 232 24.10 -7.06 2.63
N VAL A 233 23.28 -6.90 1.59
CA VAL A 233 21.86 -6.51 1.77
C VAL A 233 21.03 -7.78 1.93
N ASP A 234 20.51 -8.01 3.14
CA ASP A 234 19.77 -9.22 3.51
C ASP A 234 18.35 -9.26 2.90
N LYS A 235 17.75 -8.08 2.68
CA LYS A 235 16.41 -7.95 2.12
C LYS A 235 16.27 -6.74 1.20
N VAL A 236 15.59 -6.91 0.07
CA VAL A 236 15.16 -5.81 -0.79
C VAL A 236 13.64 -5.66 -0.75
N ALA A 237 13.15 -4.43 -0.52
CA ALA A 237 11.75 -4.06 -0.66
C ALA A 237 11.61 -2.98 -1.74
N PHE A 238 11.00 -3.34 -2.86
CA PHE A 238 10.82 -2.47 -4.02
C PHE A 238 9.34 -2.19 -4.24
N THR A 239 9.00 -0.92 -4.39
CA THR A 239 7.73 -0.52 -5.02
C THR A 239 8.09 0.29 -6.25
N GLY A 240 7.62 -0.16 -7.41
CA GLY A 240 7.86 0.50 -8.69
C GLY A 240 6.69 1.35 -9.12
N SER A 241 6.99 2.40 -9.87
CA SER A 241 6.08 3.09 -10.77
C SER A 241 6.82 3.25 -12.10
N THR A 242 6.11 3.44 -13.21
CA THR A 242 6.73 4.01 -14.41
C THR A 242 7.26 5.40 -14.08
N GLU A 243 8.29 5.91 -14.75
CA GLU A 243 8.92 7.21 -14.43
C GLU A 243 7.90 8.37 -14.46
N VAL A 244 8.17 9.56 -13.87
CA VAL A 244 7.34 10.77 -14.08
C VAL A 244 8.19 11.91 -14.58
N ASP A 245 8.30 11.91 -15.88
CA ASP A 245 9.06 12.84 -16.66
C ASP A 245 8.42 12.94 -18.06
N GLN A 246 9.17 13.51 -18.98
CA GLN A 246 8.76 13.61 -20.36
C GLN A 246 8.40 12.26 -20.99
N ASP A 247 9.05 11.15 -20.60
CA ASP A 247 8.81 9.84 -21.18
C ASP A 247 7.48 9.27 -20.72
N GLN A 248 7.11 9.46 -19.46
CA GLN A 248 5.78 9.09 -18.98
C GLN A 248 4.67 9.96 -19.57
N PHE A 249 4.89 11.27 -19.69
CA PHE A 249 3.97 12.14 -20.41
C PHE A 249 3.75 11.62 -21.84
N ASN A 250 4.84 11.31 -22.56
CA ASN A 250 4.79 10.78 -23.92
C ASN A 250 4.07 9.43 -23.98
N LYS A 251 4.30 8.53 -23.02
CA LYS A 251 3.63 7.23 -22.92
C LYS A 251 2.12 7.40 -22.74
N ILE A 252 1.67 8.30 -21.87
CA ILE A 252 0.23 8.55 -21.67
C ILE A 252 -0.40 9.08 -22.96
N ILE A 253 0.25 10.04 -23.63
CA ILE A 253 -0.23 10.57 -24.91
C ILE A 253 -0.28 9.48 -25.98
N ASP A 254 0.76 8.63 -26.09
CA ASP A 254 0.78 7.49 -27.00
C ASP A 254 -0.39 6.52 -26.74
N LEU A 255 -0.67 6.21 -25.47
CA LEU A 255 -1.78 5.35 -25.10
C LEU A 255 -3.14 5.99 -25.43
N ILE A 256 -3.30 7.29 -25.21
CA ILE A 256 -4.49 8.03 -25.62
C ILE A 256 -4.69 7.95 -27.15
N GLU A 257 -3.62 8.16 -27.93
CA GLU A 257 -3.70 8.04 -29.39
C GLU A 257 -3.99 6.59 -29.83
N SER A 258 -3.43 5.59 -29.16
CA SER A 258 -3.74 4.19 -29.44
C SER A 258 -5.22 3.87 -29.22
N GLY A 259 -5.85 4.40 -28.15
CA GLY A 259 -7.27 4.23 -27.90
C GLY A 259 -8.14 4.77 -29.04
N LYS A 260 -7.78 5.95 -29.59
CA LYS A 260 -8.46 6.53 -30.75
C LYS A 260 -8.28 5.65 -32.00
N GLN A 261 -7.07 5.14 -32.23
CA GLN A 261 -6.72 4.33 -33.41
C GLN A 261 -7.35 2.94 -33.38
N GLU A 262 -7.48 2.34 -32.21
CA GLU A 262 -8.04 0.99 -32.01
C GLU A 262 -9.57 0.99 -31.98
N GLY A 263 -10.21 2.15 -32.07
CA GLY A 263 -11.67 2.29 -32.24
C GLY A 263 -12.45 2.45 -30.93
N ALA A 264 -11.79 2.77 -29.81
CA ALA A 264 -12.48 3.24 -28.62
C ALA A 264 -13.11 4.62 -28.87
N VAL A 265 -14.23 4.90 -28.20
CA VAL A 265 -14.93 6.19 -28.33
C VAL A 265 -14.37 7.16 -27.30
N LEU A 266 -13.72 8.23 -27.75
CA LEU A 266 -13.26 9.31 -26.90
C LEU A 266 -14.44 10.20 -26.51
N GLU A 267 -14.86 10.16 -25.25
CA GLU A 267 -16.00 10.94 -24.74
C GLU A 267 -15.59 12.37 -24.35
N CYS A 268 -14.41 12.52 -23.73
CA CYS A 268 -13.86 13.82 -23.36
C CYS A 268 -12.33 13.76 -23.20
N GLY A 269 -11.70 14.94 -23.22
CA GLY A 269 -10.25 15.09 -23.02
C GLY A 269 -9.41 14.59 -24.19
N GLY A 270 -8.33 13.88 -23.85
CA GLY A 270 -7.47 13.19 -24.81
C GLY A 270 -6.35 14.07 -25.41
N LYS A 271 -5.98 15.16 -24.72
CA LYS A 271 -4.93 16.11 -25.14
C LYS A 271 -4.12 16.63 -23.96
N ARG A 272 -3.00 17.28 -24.28
CA ARG A 272 -2.21 18.10 -23.34
C ARG A 272 -3.01 19.33 -22.91
N GLN A 273 -2.94 19.67 -21.62
CA GLN A 273 -3.50 20.89 -21.08
C GLN A 273 -2.42 21.96 -20.91
N GLY A 274 -2.50 23.06 -21.66
CA GLY A 274 -1.53 24.16 -21.59
C GLY A 274 -0.15 23.83 -22.17
N ASN A 275 0.79 24.76 -21.99
CA ASN A 275 2.12 24.68 -22.63
C ASN A 275 3.26 24.31 -21.66
N ASN A 276 3.10 24.57 -20.37
CA ASN A 276 4.11 24.30 -19.34
C ASN A 276 3.74 23.07 -18.51
N GLY A 277 4.76 22.43 -17.91
CA GLY A 277 4.57 21.22 -17.11
C GLY A 277 4.05 20.01 -17.89
N TYR A 278 3.63 18.98 -17.15
CA TYR A 278 3.19 17.69 -17.70
C TYR A 278 1.67 17.45 -17.55
N PHE A 279 0.84 18.47 -17.80
CA PHE A 279 -0.61 18.37 -17.63
C PHE A 279 -1.32 17.71 -18.82
N ILE A 280 -2.23 16.79 -18.52
CA ILE A 280 -3.07 16.06 -19.49
C ILE A 280 -4.53 16.24 -19.08
N GLU A 281 -5.41 16.49 -20.05
CA GLU A 281 -6.85 16.60 -19.82
C GLU A 281 -7.41 15.29 -19.24
N PRO A 282 -8.31 15.34 -18.24
CA PRO A 282 -9.06 14.17 -17.83
C PRO A 282 -9.77 13.54 -19.03
N THR A 283 -9.42 12.29 -19.31
CA THR A 283 -9.77 11.60 -20.55
C THR A 283 -10.66 10.41 -20.24
N VAL A 284 -11.77 10.26 -20.97
CA VAL A 284 -12.68 9.11 -20.81
C VAL A 284 -12.86 8.43 -22.15
N PHE A 285 -12.59 7.12 -22.19
CA PHE A 285 -12.90 6.24 -23.31
C PHE A 285 -14.07 5.32 -22.97
N SER A 286 -15.08 5.31 -23.82
CA SER A 286 -16.16 4.32 -23.81
C SER A 286 -16.00 3.29 -24.93
N ASN A 287 -16.77 2.22 -24.85
CA ASN A 287 -16.75 1.12 -25.82
C ASN A 287 -15.34 0.50 -25.99
N VAL A 288 -14.60 0.41 -24.89
CA VAL A 288 -13.27 -0.20 -24.86
C VAL A 288 -13.42 -1.72 -24.90
N ASP A 289 -12.60 -2.37 -25.73
CA ASP A 289 -12.44 -3.82 -25.76
C ASP A 289 -11.25 -4.23 -24.87
N GLU A 290 -11.32 -5.41 -24.28
CA GLU A 290 -10.23 -5.98 -23.46
C GLU A 290 -8.98 -6.26 -24.27
N ASP A 291 -9.08 -6.35 -25.60
CA ASP A 291 -7.93 -6.55 -26.47
C ASP A 291 -7.14 -5.29 -26.83
N MET A 292 -7.72 -4.11 -26.61
CA MET A 292 -7.09 -2.80 -26.85
C MET A 292 -5.92 -2.54 -25.90
N ARG A 293 -4.93 -1.75 -26.32
CA ARG A 293 -3.80 -1.34 -25.48
C ARG A 293 -4.28 -0.64 -24.21
N ILE A 294 -5.20 0.32 -24.33
CA ILE A 294 -5.80 1.02 -23.17
C ILE A 294 -6.67 0.11 -22.28
N GLY A 295 -7.04 -1.08 -22.74
CA GLY A 295 -7.72 -2.11 -21.96
C GLY A 295 -6.76 -3.07 -21.22
N LYS A 296 -5.47 -3.07 -21.58
CA LYS A 296 -4.45 -4.03 -21.10
C LYS A 296 -3.29 -3.39 -20.35
N GLU A 297 -2.77 -2.28 -20.86
CA GLU A 297 -1.56 -1.63 -20.39
C GLU A 297 -1.86 -0.64 -19.25
N GLU A 298 -0.96 -0.56 -18.28
CA GLU A 298 -1.04 0.44 -17.22
C GLU A 298 -0.69 1.83 -17.79
N ILE A 299 -1.67 2.73 -17.78
CA ILE A 299 -1.54 4.08 -18.36
C ILE A 299 -0.79 5.01 -17.40
N PHE A 300 -1.16 5.00 -16.11
CA PHE A 300 -0.59 5.88 -15.07
C PHE A 300 -0.77 7.38 -15.36
N GLY A 301 -1.90 7.72 -16.01
CA GLY A 301 -2.36 9.08 -16.30
C GLY A 301 -3.88 9.19 -16.15
N PRO A 302 -4.46 10.39 -16.32
CA PRO A 302 -5.87 10.64 -16.07
C PRO A 302 -6.77 10.12 -17.21
N VAL A 303 -6.72 8.82 -17.48
CA VAL A 303 -7.44 8.14 -18.56
C VAL A 303 -8.32 7.03 -17.99
N GLN A 304 -9.64 7.22 -18.06
CA GLN A 304 -10.63 6.24 -17.62
C GLN A 304 -11.10 5.39 -18.80
N THR A 305 -11.14 4.07 -18.63
CA THR A 305 -11.67 3.13 -19.63
C THR A 305 -12.97 2.47 -19.15
N LEU A 306 -13.98 2.43 -20.03
CA LEU A 306 -15.29 1.84 -19.74
C LEU A 306 -15.54 0.63 -20.63
N ILE A 307 -15.60 -0.55 -20.00
CA ILE A 307 -15.85 -1.85 -20.64
C ILE A 307 -17.23 -2.35 -20.21
N LYS A 308 -18.07 -2.74 -21.19
CA LYS A 308 -19.41 -3.31 -20.94
C LYS A 308 -19.32 -4.82 -20.71
N PHE A 309 -20.15 -5.33 -19.80
CA PHE A 309 -20.36 -6.77 -19.60
C PHE A 309 -21.85 -7.06 -19.39
N LYS A 310 -22.25 -8.34 -19.52
CA LYS A 310 -23.65 -8.78 -19.37
C LYS A 310 -23.86 -9.68 -18.16
N THR A 311 -22.92 -10.57 -17.85
CA THR A 311 -23.09 -11.55 -16.77
C THR A 311 -21.96 -11.49 -15.74
N MET A 312 -22.24 -12.01 -14.53
CA MET A 312 -21.24 -12.07 -13.46
C MET A 312 -20.07 -12.99 -13.83
N ASP A 313 -20.34 -14.13 -14.48
CA ASP A 313 -19.27 -15.05 -14.91
C ASP A 313 -18.38 -14.44 -15.99
N GLU A 314 -18.97 -13.71 -16.94
CA GLU A 314 -18.23 -12.99 -17.97
C GLU A 314 -17.28 -11.97 -17.33
N VAL A 315 -17.78 -11.09 -16.45
CA VAL A 315 -16.95 -10.05 -15.86
C VAL A 315 -15.87 -10.60 -14.93
N ILE A 316 -16.13 -11.70 -14.21
CA ILE A 316 -15.11 -12.37 -13.39
C ILE A 316 -14.02 -12.96 -14.29
N LYS A 317 -14.39 -13.58 -15.42
CA LYS A 317 -13.42 -14.13 -16.38
C LYS A 317 -12.54 -13.01 -16.94
N ARG A 318 -13.15 -11.89 -17.36
CA ARG A 318 -12.43 -10.73 -17.89
C ARG A 318 -11.53 -10.06 -16.85
N ALA A 319 -12.05 -9.80 -15.65
CA ALA A 319 -11.27 -9.21 -14.55
C ALA A 319 -10.05 -10.05 -14.16
N ASN A 320 -10.13 -11.37 -14.34
CA ASN A 320 -9.00 -12.28 -14.10
C ASN A 320 -8.08 -12.44 -15.32
N ASN A 321 -8.49 -12.04 -16.52
CA ASN A 321 -7.73 -12.15 -17.78
C ASN A 321 -6.69 -11.02 -17.91
N THR A 322 -5.81 -10.94 -16.93
CA THR A 322 -4.70 -10.00 -16.88
C THR A 322 -3.53 -10.65 -16.15
N THR A 323 -2.31 -10.21 -16.44
CA THR A 323 -1.11 -10.62 -15.69
C THR A 323 -1.02 -9.97 -14.32
N TYR A 324 -1.82 -8.93 -14.07
CA TYR A 324 -1.87 -8.16 -12.84
C TYR A 324 -2.98 -8.64 -11.89
N GLY A 325 -2.97 -8.12 -10.67
CA GLY A 325 -3.91 -8.46 -9.61
C GLY A 325 -3.69 -7.65 -8.34
N LEU A 326 -3.45 -6.34 -8.44
CA LEU A 326 -3.19 -5.50 -7.27
C LEU A 326 -4.46 -5.31 -6.44
N ALA A 327 -5.48 -4.73 -7.04
CA ALA A 327 -6.76 -4.46 -6.40
C ALA A 327 -7.93 -4.59 -7.39
N ALA A 328 -9.14 -4.71 -6.87
CA ALA A 328 -10.38 -4.72 -7.63
C ALA A 328 -11.52 -4.09 -6.80
N ALA A 329 -12.66 -3.79 -7.43
CA ALA A 329 -13.85 -3.34 -6.72
C ALA A 329 -15.14 -3.84 -7.35
N ILE A 330 -16.17 -4.00 -6.51
CA ILE A 330 -17.53 -4.30 -6.92
C ILE A 330 -18.51 -3.31 -6.28
N PHE A 331 -19.41 -2.76 -7.10
CA PHE A 331 -20.49 -1.88 -6.66
C PHE A 331 -21.83 -2.58 -6.88
N THR A 332 -22.46 -3.04 -5.79
CA THR A 332 -23.74 -3.74 -5.82
C THR A 332 -24.38 -3.76 -4.43
N ARG A 333 -25.72 -3.86 -4.39
CA ARG A 333 -26.49 -4.09 -3.14
C ARG A 333 -26.75 -5.57 -2.87
N ASP A 334 -26.43 -6.45 -3.82
CA ASP A 334 -26.71 -7.89 -3.73
C ASP A 334 -25.53 -8.62 -3.09
N ILE A 335 -25.75 -9.17 -1.88
CA ILE A 335 -24.72 -9.88 -1.12
C ILE A 335 -24.22 -11.15 -1.82
N ASN A 336 -25.07 -11.84 -2.60
CA ASN A 336 -24.64 -13.04 -3.31
C ASN A 336 -23.65 -12.68 -4.43
N LYS A 337 -23.87 -11.55 -5.10
CA LYS A 337 -22.92 -11.01 -6.09
C LYS A 337 -21.61 -10.60 -5.44
N VAL A 338 -21.65 -9.97 -4.26
CA VAL A 338 -20.45 -9.64 -3.48
C VAL A 338 -19.66 -10.90 -3.16
N MET A 339 -20.27 -11.89 -2.51
CA MET A 339 -19.59 -13.13 -2.11
C MET A 339 -19.03 -13.91 -3.29
N THR A 340 -19.77 -13.94 -4.41
CA THR A 340 -19.31 -14.59 -5.65
C THR A 340 -18.09 -13.87 -6.24
N TYR A 341 -18.13 -12.54 -6.33
CA TYR A 341 -17.06 -11.74 -6.91
C TYR A 341 -15.80 -11.77 -6.04
N THR A 342 -15.92 -11.52 -4.73
CA THR A 342 -14.78 -11.47 -3.82
C THR A 342 -14.06 -12.81 -3.69
N SER A 343 -14.77 -13.92 -3.84
CA SER A 343 -14.16 -15.27 -3.77
C SER A 343 -13.49 -15.71 -5.07
N ARG A 344 -13.83 -15.10 -6.21
CA ARG A 344 -13.40 -15.57 -7.55
C ARG A 344 -12.47 -14.61 -8.28
N VAL A 345 -12.46 -13.33 -7.93
CA VAL A 345 -11.53 -12.35 -8.51
C VAL A 345 -10.17 -12.45 -7.83
N ARG A 346 -9.11 -12.52 -8.63
CA ARG A 346 -7.73 -12.75 -8.19
C ARG A 346 -7.00 -11.42 -8.01
N ALA A 347 -7.37 -10.69 -6.97
CA ALA A 347 -6.75 -9.42 -6.58
C ALA A 347 -6.33 -9.43 -5.10
N GLY A 348 -5.32 -8.64 -4.76
CA GLY A 348 -4.80 -8.50 -3.41
C GLY A 348 -5.76 -7.85 -2.42
N THR A 349 -6.48 -6.83 -2.89
CA THR A 349 -7.50 -6.11 -2.15
C THR A 349 -8.75 -5.97 -3.00
N ILE A 350 -9.91 -6.30 -2.44
CA ILE A 350 -11.20 -6.12 -3.14
C ILE A 350 -12.06 -5.19 -2.31
N TRP A 351 -12.45 -4.06 -2.89
CA TRP A 351 -13.38 -3.11 -2.27
C TRP A 351 -14.83 -3.41 -2.67
N VAL A 352 -15.76 -3.22 -1.73
CA VAL A 352 -17.19 -3.42 -1.96
C VAL A 352 -17.89 -2.10 -1.66
N ASN A 353 -18.54 -1.52 -2.67
CA ASN A 353 -19.22 -0.22 -2.60
C ASN A 353 -18.32 0.95 -2.14
N CYS A 354 -17.01 0.84 -2.37
CA CYS A 354 -16.02 1.87 -2.14
C CYS A 354 -14.81 1.65 -3.05
N TYR A 355 -13.85 2.58 -3.05
CA TYR A 355 -12.59 2.46 -3.80
C TYR A 355 -11.49 3.25 -3.10
N ASN A 356 -10.22 2.82 -3.23
CA ASN A 356 -9.06 3.47 -2.62
C ASN A 356 -9.15 3.66 -1.08
N VAL A 357 -9.97 2.85 -0.40
CA VAL A 357 -10.02 2.84 1.06
C VAL A 357 -8.87 1.98 1.57
N LEU A 358 -7.74 2.62 1.85
CA LEU A 358 -6.57 2.00 2.46
C LEU A 358 -6.47 2.40 3.93
N ARG A 359 -6.04 1.46 4.77
CA ARG A 359 -5.81 1.67 6.21
C ARG A 359 -4.55 0.93 6.59
N THR A 360 -3.71 1.54 7.43
CA THR A 360 -2.46 0.91 7.87
C THR A 360 -2.69 -0.42 8.59
N THR A 361 -3.86 -0.63 9.18
CA THR A 361 -4.24 -1.88 9.85
C THR A 361 -4.49 -3.04 8.88
N CYS A 362 -4.69 -2.76 7.59
CA CYS A 362 -5.06 -3.75 6.59
C CYS A 362 -3.86 -4.03 5.67
N PRO A 363 -3.52 -5.30 5.40
CA PRO A 363 -2.44 -5.61 4.48
C PRO A 363 -2.81 -5.21 3.04
N PHE A 364 -1.82 -4.73 2.30
CA PHE A 364 -1.93 -4.36 0.89
C PHE A 364 -0.80 -5.01 0.08
N GLY A 365 -1.09 -5.45 -1.14
CA GLY A 365 -0.10 -6.03 -2.04
C GLY A 365 -0.71 -6.98 -3.05
N GLY A 366 -0.02 -7.20 -4.16
CA GLY A 366 -0.62 -7.83 -5.34
C GLY A 366 -0.73 -9.35 -5.33
N PHE A 367 -1.58 -9.84 -6.22
CA PHE A 367 -1.53 -11.19 -6.79
C PHE A 367 -0.73 -11.16 -8.11
N LYS A 368 -0.29 -12.33 -8.56
CA LYS A 368 0.38 -12.52 -9.86
C LYS A 368 1.60 -11.58 -10.00
N LYS A 369 1.73 -10.84 -11.10
CA LYS A 369 2.84 -9.92 -11.34
C LYS A 369 2.71 -8.58 -10.61
N SER A 370 1.62 -8.32 -9.89
CA SER A 370 1.44 -7.07 -9.14
C SER A 370 2.19 -7.03 -7.80
N GLY A 371 2.89 -8.10 -7.43
CA GLY A 371 3.78 -8.10 -6.28
C GLY A 371 3.88 -9.45 -5.58
N ILE A 372 4.91 -9.57 -4.75
CA ILE A 372 5.16 -10.72 -3.87
C ILE A 372 5.23 -10.19 -2.43
N GLY A 373 4.51 -10.81 -1.51
CA GLY A 373 4.39 -10.34 -0.13
C GLY A 373 3.26 -9.31 0.06
N ARG A 374 3.21 -8.73 1.26
CA ARG A 374 2.25 -7.70 1.68
C ARG A 374 2.98 -6.63 2.46
N GLU A 375 2.57 -5.38 2.27
CA GLU A 375 2.92 -4.24 3.13
C GLU A 375 1.70 -3.89 4.01
N LEU A 376 1.93 -3.06 5.03
CA LEU A 376 0.92 -2.70 6.03
C LEU A 376 0.38 -3.90 6.85
N GLY A 377 -0.46 -3.60 7.84
CA GLY A 377 -1.02 -4.57 8.75
C GLY A 377 0.03 -5.36 9.53
N GLU A 378 -0.42 -6.38 10.25
CA GLU A 378 0.45 -7.35 10.92
C GLU A 378 1.29 -8.14 9.90
N TYR A 379 0.68 -8.52 8.76
CA TYR A 379 1.34 -9.29 7.70
C TYR A 379 2.58 -8.62 7.12
N GLY A 380 2.65 -7.28 7.14
CA GLY A 380 3.82 -6.53 6.72
C GLY A 380 5.06 -6.80 7.58
N LEU A 381 4.88 -7.10 8.88
CA LEU A 381 5.98 -7.39 9.81
C LEU A 381 6.71 -8.68 9.46
N HIS A 382 5.98 -9.67 8.91
CA HIS A 382 6.55 -10.96 8.53
C HIS A 382 7.62 -10.83 7.45
N GLN A 383 7.52 -9.80 6.60
CA GLN A 383 8.52 -9.55 5.56
C GLN A 383 9.84 -9.04 6.13
N TYR A 384 9.82 -8.50 7.35
CA TYR A 384 10.96 -7.85 8.00
C TYR A 384 11.47 -8.62 9.23
N SER A 385 11.03 -9.87 9.38
CA SER A 385 11.44 -10.78 10.46
C SER A 385 11.98 -12.08 9.88
N GLU A 386 13.08 -12.57 10.44
CA GLU A 386 13.66 -13.88 10.17
C GLU A 386 13.33 -14.83 11.33
N VAL A 387 12.69 -15.96 11.01
CA VAL A 387 12.23 -16.91 12.03
C VAL A 387 13.33 -17.91 12.35
N LYS A 388 13.80 -17.90 13.60
CA LYS A 388 14.75 -18.87 14.13
C LYS A 388 14.05 -19.88 15.02
N THR A 389 14.11 -21.16 14.67
CA THR A 389 13.61 -22.24 15.52
C THR A 389 14.73 -22.70 16.47
N VAL A 390 14.43 -22.76 17.77
CA VAL A 390 15.34 -23.25 18.81
C VAL A 390 14.72 -24.49 19.43
N ILE A 391 15.45 -25.61 19.38
CA ILE A 391 15.04 -26.90 19.94
C ILE A 391 16.04 -27.26 21.03
N ILE A 392 15.55 -27.39 22.25
CA ILE A 392 16.34 -27.73 23.42
C ILE A 392 15.93 -29.12 23.88
N ASN A 393 16.91 -30.01 24.02
CA ASN A 393 16.68 -31.31 24.66
C ASN A 393 16.24 -31.09 26.11
N ALA A 394 15.05 -31.56 26.46
CA ALA A 394 14.42 -31.39 27.75
C ALA A 394 14.01 -32.76 28.33
N PRO A 395 15.01 -33.61 28.69
CA PRO A 395 14.72 -34.91 29.29
C PRO A 395 13.96 -34.66 30.60
N ASN A 396 12.82 -35.34 30.80
CA ASN A 396 11.81 -35.13 31.86
C ASN A 396 10.64 -34.17 31.54
N ALA A 397 10.46 -33.69 30.31
CA ALA A 397 9.17 -33.11 29.93
C ALA A 397 8.10 -34.22 30.00
N PRO A 398 6.96 -34.02 30.70
CA PRO A 398 5.92 -35.04 30.79
C PRO A 398 5.31 -35.27 29.41
N VAL A 399 5.78 -36.29 28.71
CA VAL A 399 5.14 -36.79 27.50
C VAL A 399 3.98 -37.65 27.97
N GLU A 400 2.75 -37.13 27.89
CA GLU A 400 1.56 -37.98 27.94
C GLU A 400 1.61 -38.89 26.71
N LYS A 401 2.26 -40.03 26.85
CA LYS A 401 2.02 -41.15 25.94
C LYS A 401 0.57 -41.54 26.19
N PRO A 402 -0.33 -41.49 25.19
CA PRO A 402 -1.62 -42.12 25.37
C PRO A 402 -1.35 -43.55 25.79
N ALA A 403 -1.86 -43.93 26.97
CA ALA A 403 -1.93 -45.31 27.37
C ALA A 403 -2.84 -45.98 26.35
N ILE A 404 -2.26 -46.51 25.27
CA ILE A 404 -2.90 -47.62 24.59
C ILE A 404 -2.79 -48.74 25.62
N GLU A 405 -3.82 -48.88 26.44
CA GLU A 405 -4.02 -50.12 27.16
C GLU A 405 -3.97 -51.22 26.10
N ASP A 406 -3.01 -52.14 26.24
CA ASP A 406 -3.10 -53.44 25.59
C ASP A 406 -4.37 -54.11 26.15
N GLU A 407 -5.56 -53.68 25.70
CA GLU A 407 -6.73 -54.54 25.68
C GLU A 407 -6.33 -55.70 24.77
N THR A 408 -5.87 -56.77 25.43
CA THR A 408 -5.61 -58.10 24.91
C THR A 408 -6.22 -58.30 23.52
N ILE A 409 -5.38 -58.23 22.50
CA ILE A 409 -5.70 -58.60 21.11
C ILE A 409 -6.23 -60.05 21.02
N GLU A 410 -6.25 -60.83 22.11
CA GLU A 410 -6.88 -62.14 22.16
C GLU A 410 -8.42 -62.12 22.02
N SER A 411 -9.14 -61.06 22.45
CA SER A 411 -10.62 -61.10 22.41
C SER A 411 -11.25 -60.62 21.09
N VAL A 412 -10.50 -59.94 20.22
CA VAL A 412 -11.01 -59.33 18.97
C VAL A 412 -10.70 -60.19 17.72
N THR A 413 -9.99 -61.32 17.89
CA THR A 413 -9.50 -62.09 16.74
C THR A 413 -10.56 -62.97 16.07
N ASP A 414 -11.58 -63.48 16.76
CA ASP A 414 -12.52 -64.43 16.13
C ASP A 414 -13.65 -63.78 15.33
N THR A 415 -14.19 -62.66 15.81
CA THR A 415 -15.25 -61.93 15.07
C THR A 415 -14.66 -61.23 13.85
N SER A 416 -13.48 -60.62 13.99
CA SER A 416 -12.80 -59.91 12.91
C SER A 416 -12.31 -60.87 11.81
N LYS A 417 -11.82 -62.06 12.16
CA LYS A 417 -11.44 -63.10 11.18
C LYS A 417 -12.65 -63.65 10.42
N LYS A 418 -13.82 -63.78 11.06
CA LYS A 418 -15.07 -64.20 10.38
C LYS A 418 -15.55 -63.16 9.38
N ILE A 419 -15.50 -61.87 9.74
CA ILE A 419 -15.87 -60.77 8.84
C ILE A 419 -14.91 -60.70 7.67
N TYR A 420 -13.60 -60.74 7.91
CA TYR A 420 -12.59 -60.68 6.84
C TYR A 420 -12.70 -61.86 5.86
N LYS A 421 -12.99 -63.07 6.35
CA LYS A 421 -13.20 -64.24 5.49
C LYS A 421 -14.47 -64.14 4.64
N SER A 422 -15.58 -63.64 5.20
CA SER A 422 -16.81 -63.42 4.42
C SER A 422 -16.66 -62.36 3.32
N VAL A 423 -15.80 -61.36 3.55
CA VAL A 423 -15.53 -60.30 2.58
C VAL A 423 -14.64 -60.81 1.43
N ILE A 424 -13.65 -61.66 1.72
CA ILE A 424 -12.78 -62.25 0.68
C ILE A 424 -13.53 -63.28 -0.16
N ASP A 425 -14.39 -64.11 0.44
CA ASP A 425 -15.14 -65.16 -0.28
C ASP A 425 -16.26 -64.59 -1.18
N CYS A 426 -16.62 -63.31 -1.02
CA CYS A 426 -17.64 -62.62 -1.84
C CYS A 426 -17.09 -61.81 -3.02
N VAL A 427 -15.77 -61.81 -3.26
CA VAL A 427 -15.18 -61.09 -4.40
C VAL A 427 -15.03 -62.04 -5.60
N PRO A 428 -15.89 -61.94 -6.64
CA PRO A 428 -15.65 -62.69 -7.86
C PRO A 428 -14.38 -62.19 -8.56
N ALA A 429 -13.57 -63.13 -9.05
CA ALA A 429 -12.33 -62.85 -9.76
C ALA A 429 -12.57 -61.94 -10.98
N LYS A 430 -11.72 -60.92 -11.16
CA LYS A 430 -11.75 -59.99 -12.29
C LYS A 430 -11.62 -60.72 -13.64
N PRO A 431 -12.36 -60.31 -14.69
CA PRO A 431 -12.01 -60.66 -16.06
C PRO A 431 -10.89 -59.74 -16.58
N GLU A 432 -9.95 -60.32 -17.32
CA GLU A 432 -8.92 -59.61 -18.07
C GLU A 432 -9.45 -59.13 -19.44
N ASN A 433 -8.90 -57.99 -19.86
CA ASN A 433 -8.98 -57.35 -21.19
C ASN A 433 -10.33 -56.78 -21.62
N THR A 434 -10.35 -55.47 -21.92
CA THR A 434 -10.65 -54.92 -23.27
C THR A 434 -10.62 -53.39 -23.27
N GLU A 435 -10.24 -52.86 -24.43
CA GLU A 435 -10.02 -51.46 -24.81
C GLU A 435 -11.25 -50.55 -24.61
N THR A 436 -11.02 -49.26 -24.36
CA THR A 436 -12.08 -48.22 -24.42
C THR A 436 -11.91 -47.35 -25.67
N PRO A 437 -12.90 -47.31 -26.57
CA PRO A 437 -13.04 -46.25 -27.57
C PRO A 437 -13.88 -45.07 -27.06
N ASP A 438 -13.85 -44.05 -27.90
CA ASP A 438 -14.24 -42.64 -27.75
C ASP A 438 -15.76 -42.35 -27.74
N GLN A 439 -16.10 -41.09 -27.40
CA GLN A 439 -17.36 -40.34 -27.64
C GLN A 439 -18.60 -40.50 -26.73
N GLY A 440 -19.23 -39.36 -26.40
CA GLY A 440 -20.70 -39.32 -26.23
C GLY A 440 -21.29 -38.23 -25.32
N ILE A 441 -21.63 -37.08 -25.92
CA ILE A 441 -22.47 -35.96 -25.46
C ILE A 441 -23.80 -36.37 -24.83
N ILE A 442 -24.27 -35.67 -23.77
CA ILE A 442 -25.71 -35.34 -23.55
C ILE A 442 -25.85 -33.92 -22.97
N ASP A 443 -26.89 -33.24 -23.44
CA ASP A 443 -27.16 -31.80 -23.47
C ASP A 443 -28.45 -31.44 -22.68
N ASN A 444 -28.53 -30.19 -22.20
CA ASN A 444 -29.72 -29.33 -21.89
C ASN A 444 -30.67 -29.65 -20.69
N PRO A 445 -31.62 -28.74 -20.27
CA PRO A 445 -31.81 -27.29 -20.52
C PRO A 445 -32.33 -26.38 -19.34
N LYS A 446 -32.13 -25.05 -19.50
CA LYS A 446 -33.00 -23.84 -19.23
C LYS A 446 -33.63 -23.51 -17.86
N ASN A 447 -33.42 -22.25 -17.39
CA ASN A 447 -34.47 -21.20 -17.18
C ASN A 447 -33.87 -19.78 -16.85
N PRO A 448 -34.61 -18.64 -16.88
CA PRO A 448 -34.15 -17.40 -17.54
C PRO A 448 -34.27 -16.10 -16.69
N TYR A 449 -33.72 -14.99 -17.21
CA TYR A 449 -33.84 -13.57 -16.77
C TYR A 449 -33.28 -13.25 -15.36
N VAL A 450 -32.47 -12.20 -15.12
CA VAL A 450 -32.76 -10.77 -15.31
C VAL A 450 -31.45 -10.00 -15.56
N SER A 451 -31.48 -9.10 -16.55
CA SER A 451 -30.40 -8.17 -16.88
C SER A 451 -30.22 -7.10 -15.80
N THR A 452 -28.99 -6.94 -15.33
CA THR A 452 -28.52 -5.68 -14.73
C THR A 452 -27.11 -5.43 -15.25
N SER A 453 -27.00 -4.53 -16.21
CA SER A 453 -25.74 -3.97 -16.68
C SER A 453 -25.09 -3.20 -15.54
N GLY A 454 -24.06 -3.77 -14.94
CA GLY A 454 -23.11 -3.03 -14.12
C GLY A 454 -22.04 -2.42 -15.03
N VAL A 455 -21.49 -1.29 -14.62
CA VAL A 455 -20.24 -0.76 -15.15
C VAL A 455 -19.17 -1.13 -14.13
N VAL A 456 -18.16 -1.91 -14.53
CA VAL A 456 -16.94 -2.05 -13.72
C VAL A 456 -16.05 -0.89 -14.14
N ILE A 457 -15.85 0.04 -13.22
CA ILE A 457 -14.87 1.10 -13.39
C ILE A 457 -13.51 0.50 -13.05
N SER A 458 -12.70 0.23 -14.07
CA SER A 458 -11.26 0.02 -13.90
C SER A 458 -10.62 1.41 -13.92
N MET A 459 -10.37 1.98 -12.73
CA MET A 459 -9.58 3.21 -12.63
C MET A 459 -8.09 2.85 -12.55
N PRO A 460 -7.23 3.37 -13.44
CA PRO A 460 -5.87 3.69 -13.02
C PRO A 460 -5.98 4.73 -11.90
N SER A 461 -5.13 4.60 -10.88
CA SER A 461 -5.13 5.45 -9.71
C SER A 461 -5.16 6.95 -10.06
N GLN A 462 -6.02 7.66 -9.35
CA GLN A 462 -6.09 9.13 -9.17
C GLN A 462 -7.14 9.88 -10.00
N ASN A 463 -8.28 10.13 -9.34
CA ASN A 463 -8.92 11.44 -9.21
C ASN A 463 -9.87 11.35 -8.00
N ILE A 464 -9.61 12.16 -6.96
CA ILE A 464 -10.41 12.20 -5.73
C ILE A 464 -11.24 13.49 -5.77
N ASP A 465 -12.48 13.38 -6.21
CA ASP A 465 -13.52 14.31 -5.81
C ASP A 465 -14.44 13.57 -4.82
N ASN A 466 -14.30 13.90 -3.53
CA ASN A 466 -15.27 13.50 -2.52
C ASN A 466 -16.54 14.33 -2.72
N VAL A 467 -17.61 13.69 -3.19
CA VAL A 467 -18.97 14.15 -2.91
C VAL A 467 -19.18 13.99 -1.41
N GLY A 468 -19.45 15.09 -0.72
CA GLY A 468 -19.51 15.16 0.73
C GLY A 468 -20.59 14.25 1.33
N ASP A 469 -20.19 13.44 2.30
CA ASP A 469 -21.10 12.90 3.29
C ASP A 469 -21.56 14.03 4.22
N ASN A 470 -22.84 14.38 4.10
CA ASN A 470 -23.61 15.00 5.17
C ASN A 470 -25.07 14.63 4.96
N GLN A 471 -25.54 13.56 5.60
CA GLN A 471 -26.79 13.57 6.35
C GLN A 471 -26.93 12.28 7.17
N GLN A 472 -26.84 12.45 8.49
CA GLN A 472 -27.39 11.51 9.47
C GLN A 472 -28.87 11.30 9.17
N ILE A 473 -29.25 10.06 8.90
CA ILE A 473 -30.65 9.64 8.95
C ILE A 473 -30.93 9.34 10.42
N ASN A 474 -31.52 10.32 11.12
CA ASN A 474 -32.22 10.05 12.37
C ASN A 474 -33.60 9.49 12.02
N GLU A 475 -33.83 8.24 12.43
CA GLU A 475 -35.17 7.72 12.59
C GLU A 475 -35.84 8.51 13.71
N ASP A 476 -36.95 9.18 13.41
CA ASP A 476 -37.94 9.42 14.44
C ASP A 476 -39.37 9.44 13.90
N THR A 477 -40.23 8.86 14.72
CA THR A 477 -41.61 8.47 14.49
C THR A 477 -42.56 9.64 14.19
N GLY A 478 -43.63 9.34 13.44
CA GLY A 478 -44.42 10.35 12.73
C GLY A 478 -45.34 11.24 13.55
N ASN A 479 -45.88 12.28 12.90
CA ASN A 479 -47.28 12.65 13.04
C ASN A 479 -47.74 13.54 11.87
N SER A 480 -49.01 13.42 11.55
CA SER A 480 -49.81 14.13 10.56
C SER A 480 -49.83 15.67 10.70
N GLY A 481 -49.98 16.40 9.60
CA GLY A 481 -50.45 17.80 9.64
C GLY A 481 -50.37 18.53 8.29
N LYS A 482 -51.45 19.20 7.92
CA LYS A 482 -51.74 19.84 6.62
C LYS A 482 -51.23 21.30 6.49
N SER A 483 -51.43 21.86 5.29
CA SER A 483 -51.50 23.28 4.84
C SER A 483 -50.17 23.90 4.38
N GLU A 484 -49.97 24.35 3.13
CA GLU A 484 -50.64 25.26 2.17
C GLU A 484 -50.04 26.68 2.16
N ALA A 485 -49.91 27.22 0.92
CA ALA A 485 -49.75 28.64 0.50
C ALA A 485 -48.36 29.32 0.71
N THR A 486 -47.50 29.51 -0.31
CA THR A 486 -47.49 30.45 -1.49
C THR A 486 -46.89 31.84 -1.24
N CYS A 487 -45.91 32.18 -2.11
CA CYS A 487 -45.55 33.51 -2.70
C CYS A 487 -45.09 34.65 -1.76
N SER A 488 -44.19 35.58 -2.10
CA SER A 488 -43.64 36.08 -3.38
C SER A 488 -42.45 37.02 -3.10
N ASP A 489 -41.49 37.11 -4.04
CA ASP A 489 -40.90 38.30 -4.72
C ASP A 489 -40.83 39.66 -3.98
N GLU A 490 -39.90 40.60 -4.19
CA GLU A 490 -38.64 40.78 -4.92
C GLU A 490 -38.13 42.21 -4.55
N THR A 491 -36.82 42.46 -4.75
CA THR A 491 -36.18 43.75 -5.16
C THR A 491 -36.01 44.98 -4.23
N SER A 492 -34.77 45.12 -3.73
CA SER A 492 -33.72 46.14 -4.05
C SER A 492 -33.83 47.66 -3.75
N CYS A 493 -32.65 48.19 -3.36
CA CYS A 493 -32.12 49.58 -3.38
C CYS A 493 -32.53 50.54 -2.25
N SER A 494 -31.71 51.46 -1.71
CA SER A 494 -30.25 51.71 -1.63
C SER A 494 -30.05 53.04 -0.85
N LYS A 495 -28.90 53.20 -0.18
CA LYS A 495 -28.17 54.45 0.19
C LYS A 495 -28.32 55.12 1.58
N ASP A 496 -27.15 55.63 1.97
CA ASP A 496 -26.78 56.70 2.93
C ASP A 496 -26.46 56.34 4.39
N GLY A 497 -25.18 56.55 4.78
CA GLY A 497 -24.68 56.59 6.18
C GLY A 497 -24.73 58.01 6.76
N PRO A 498 -23.85 58.45 7.70
CA PRO A 498 -22.94 57.74 8.61
C PRO A 498 -23.22 58.06 10.10
N GLY A 499 -22.56 57.39 11.07
CA GLY A 499 -22.74 57.69 12.49
C GLY A 499 -21.69 57.06 13.42
N ASN A 500 -21.21 57.88 14.34
CA ASN A 500 -20.03 57.77 15.20
C ASN A 500 -20.11 56.79 16.39
N GLU A 501 -18.91 56.42 16.85
CA GLU A 501 -18.41 56.34 18.25
C GLU A 501 -18.96 55.33 19.29
N GLN A 502 -17.96 54.59 19.82
CA GLN A 502 -17.67 54.30 21.24
C GLN A 502 -18.60 53.40 22.09
N GLY A 503 -17.98 52.34 22.64
CA GLY A 503 -18.41 51.56 23.82
C GLY A 503 -17.47 50.36 23.97
N ILE A 504 -16.40 50.45 24.75
CA ILE A 504 -16.32 50.03 26.16
C ILE A 504 -16.88 48.61 26.37
N GLN A 505 -16.00 47.64 26.63
CA GLN A 505 -16.18 46.71 27.76
C GLN A 505 -14.87 46.02 28.16
N ASP A 506 -14.52 46.30 29.40
CA ASP A 506 -13.51 45.69 30.27
C ASP A 506 -13.93 44.26 30.72
N VAL A 507 -12.92 43.37 30.88
CA VAL A 507 -12.65 42.53 32.10
C VAL A 507 -13.70 41.40 32.37
N ASP A 508 -13.42 40.12 32.61
CA ASP A 508 -12.25 39.36 33.10
C ASP A 508 -12.57 37.84 33.15
N VAL A 509 -11.58 37.07 33.61
CA VAL A 509 -11.60 35.78 34.32
C VAL A 509 -11.41 34.49 33.50
N THR A 510 -10.14 34.07 33.43
CA THR A 510 -9.58 32.75 33.79
C THR A 510 -10.58 31.67 34.28
N THR A 511 -10.41 30.38 33.98
CA THR A 511 -9.47 29.49 34.70
C THR A 511 -9.32 28.13 34.00
N LYS A 512 -8.09 27.62 34.03
CA LYS A 512 -7.56 26.29 33.71
C LYS A 512 -8.31 25.11 34.38
N MET A 513 -8.40 23.97 33.70
CA MET A 513 -7.55 22.78 33.95
C MET A 513 -7.55 21.85 32.74
#